data_AF-A0A6A7B9H8-F1
#
_entry.id   AF-A0A6A7B9H8-F1
#
_cell.length_a   1.000
_cell.length_b   1.000
_cell.length_c   1.000
_cell.angle_alpha   90.00
_cell.angle_beta   90.00
_cell.angle_gamma   90.00
#
_symmetry.space_group_name_H-M   'P 1'
#
loop_
_entity.id
_entity.type
_entity.pdbx_description
1 polymer ?
#
loop_
_entity_poly.entity_id
_entity_poly.type
_entity_poly.pdbx_seq_one_letter_code
_entity_poly.pdbx_strand_id
1 'polypeptide(L)'
;MGNTPGLDNIDTCPKKDEIGPDDDDSDIDVRPRGKCTGDYAGLRWAGTSKTVADHPNIPSALPKSAGPNGTLHAEVIRRELEQVLSDDQMNKYIIIQKKDEDAERLFTIAHEVALNERTALHYSNFHTYNAFRDVNIPEEARRAVRNPNGSWRQMTPYANCLAMASANCNALRKRLQGLARFRRYAYRVELVTNLWEQNAAHDLQYHALCILRLDRFCIVIDPIPYRGAQRVPLGQIGGHSIETRADADSWAYVRGPRNARLLVEYAPFNGIQVDVLPRPITRAPGRGMDVEYSDPFSVIRGGLTGGVLNMAYPSSRNLYTSAVGRGEYPSRRTIYFLSTWDRQPTFTDSYSVITTRTTPQFLVTTAKLLISFDSQRSLHLKFIPCVDWLARPGNRHLLRELIAYMSMDRSVDWASKPYMSCEVRFRSWRRLITDGFSIRERRGIRLLEAISEGLGQPKGEINKIAHVMLSVWRTQAQAVAGAAG
;
A
#
# COMPACT_ATOMS: atom_id res chain seq x y z
N MET A 1 -27.19 -44.78 -56.71
CA MET A 1 -26.51 -43.46 -56.56
C MET A 1 -26.07 -43.39 -55.10
N GLY A 2 -24.85 -43.72 -54.67
CA GLY A 2 -23.57 -43.86 -55.36
C GLY A 2 -22.64 -42.71 -54.98
N ASN A 3 -21.92 -42.84 -53.85
CA ASN A 3 -20.44 -42.74 -53.75
C ASN A 3 -19.94 -42.22 -52.39
N THR A 4 -19.30 -43.13 -51.65
CA THR A 4 -18.12 -42.88 -50.81
C THR A 4 -16.88 -42.63 -51.71
N PRO A 5 -15.84 -41.92 -51.24
CA PRO A 5 -14.62 -42.59 -50.75
C PRO A 5 -13.97 -41.81 -49.58
N GLY A 6 -12.95 -42.25 -48.85
CA GLY A 6 -12.04 -43.39 -48.89
C GLY A 6 -10.96 -43.12 -47.83
N LEU A 7 -10.52 -44.18 -47.15
CA LEU A 7 -9.38 -44.21 -46.22
C LEU A 7 -8.06 -44.12 -47.00
N ASP A 8 -7.02 -43.53 -46.41
CA ASP A 8 -5.63 -43.99 -46.57
C ASP A 8 -4.78 -43.71 -45.32
N ASN A 9 -4.14 -44.76 -44.83
CA ASN A 9 -3.09 -44.80 -43.82
C ASN A 9 -1.73 -44.62 -44.51
N ILE A 10 -0.81 -43.81 -43.96
CA ILE A 10 0.63 -44.05 -44.11
C ILE A 10 1.34 -43.80 -42.78
N ASP A 11 2.07 -44.84 -42.40
CA ASP A 11 2.97 -45.05 -41.28
C ASP A 11 4.34 -44.38 -41.54
N THR A 12 5.02 -43.84 -40.52
CA THR A 12 6.48 -43.93 -40.32
C THR A 12 6.93 -43.25 -39.02
N CYS A 13 7.56 -44.04 -38.15
CA CYS A 13 8.27 -43.67 -36.92
C CYS A 13 9.73 -43.21 -37.25
N PRO A 14 10.63 -42.98 -36.28
CA PRO A 14 10.79 -41.82 -35.40
C PRO A 14 12.14 -41.07 -35.65
N LYS A 15 12.34 -39.90 -35.03
CA LYS A 15 13.70 -39.36 -34.80
C LYS A 15 13.93 -39.13 -33.31
N LYS A 16 14.91 -39.88 -32.79
CA LYS A 16 15.68 -39.60 -31.58
C LYS A 16 16.58 -38.39 -31.82
N ASP A 17 16.73 -37.57 -30.80
CA ASP A 17 17.96 -36.86 -30.39
C ASP A 17 17.75 -36.66 -28.86
N GLU A 18 18.30 -37.52 -28.00
CA GLU A 18 19.59 -37.35 -27.32
C GLU A 18 19.77 -35.99 -26.63
N ILE A 19 19.77 -36.00 -25.29
CA ILE A 19 20.74 -35.39 -24.35
C ILE A 19 20.14 -35.55 -22.94
N GLY A 20 20.74 -36.43 -22.11
CA GLY A 20 20.68 -36.34 -20.64
C GLY A 20 21.87 -35.50 -20.13
N PRO A 21 22.35 -35.64 -18.87
CA PRO A 21 21.71 -36.20 -17.68
C PRO A 21 21.71 -35.22 -16.47
N ASP A 22 20.88 -35.56 -15.49
CA ASP A 22 21.06 -35.57 -14.02
C ASP A 22 21.94 -34.55 -13.24
N ASP A 23 21.48 -34.36 -11.99
CA ASP A 23 22.13 -33.85 -10.77
C ASP A 23 22.28 -32.31 -10.66
N ASP A 24 22.00 -31.63 -9.55
CA ASP A 24 22.23 -31.98 -8.15
C ASP A 24 21.41 -31.00 -7.26
N ASP A 25 20.39 -31.49 -6.56
CA ASP A 25 19.54 -30.72 -5.63
C ASP A 25 20.03 -31.01 -4.20
N SER A 26 21.08 -30.30 -3.78
CA SER A 26 21.63 -30.42 -2.43
C SER A 26 21.05 -29.37 -1.49
N ASP A 27 20.18 -29.84 -0.59
CA ASP A 27 20.01 -29.46 0.82
C ASP A 27 20.50 -28.07 1.27
N ILE A 28 19.54 -27.17 1.55
CA ILE A 28 19.76 -26.01 2.41
C ILE A 28 18.96 -26.17 3.71
N ASP A 29 19.70 -26.49 4.78
CA ASP A 29 19.27 -26.58 6.17
C ASP A 29 18.86 -25.19 6.70
N VAL A 30 17.55 -24.96 6.89
CA VAL A 30 17.01 -23.73 7.47
C VAL A 30 16.53 -24.01 8.89
N ARG A 31 17.35 -23.65 9.89
CA ARG A 31 16.95 -23.66 11.30
C ARG A 31 16.22 -22.35 11.67
N PRO A 32 15.09 -22.38 12.40
CA PRO A 32 14.39 -21.17 12.83
C PRO A 32 14.66 -20.87 14.30
N ARG A 33 15.07 -19.64 14.64
CA ARG A 33 14.88 -19.07 16.00
C ARG A 33 14.72 -17.56 15.96
N GLY A 34 13.63 -17.10 16.57
CA GLY A 34 13.42 -15.70 16.94
C GLY A 34 11.94 -15.39 17.14
N LYS A 35 11.40 -15.67 18.34
CA LYS A 35 10.06 -15.20 18.74
C LYS A 35 10.16 -13.76 19.21
N CYS A 36 9.46 -12.84 18.55
CA CYS A 36 9.25 -11.48 19.04
C CYS A 36 7.75 -11.27 19.33
N THR A 37 7.42 -11.22 20.62
CA THR A 37 6.13 -10.73 21.13
C THR A 37 6.39 -9.39 21.81
N GLY A 38 5.76 -8.31 21.36
CA GLY A 38 5.91 -6.99 21.96
C GLY A 38 4.65 -6.15 21.82
N ASP A 39 3.93 -6.01 22.93
CA ASP A 39 2.74 -5.19 23.11
C ASP A 39 3.05 -3.69 23.05
N TYR A 40 2.18 -2.90 22.40
CA TYR A 40 2.29 -1.43 22.31
C TYR A 40 1.20 -0.73 23.14
N ALA A 41 1.64 0.02 24.15
CA ALA A 41 0.86 1.05 24.84
C ALA A 41 1.23 2.44 24.27
N GLY A 42 0.22 3.26 24.00
CA GLY A 42 0.34 4.51 23.24
C GLY A 42 0.83 5.71 24.02
N LEU A 43 1.20 6.76 23.27
CA LEU A 43 1.45 8.10 23.81
C LEU A 43 0.88 9.17 22.87
N ARG A 44 0.16 10.12 23.48
CA ARG A 44 -0.45 11.30 22.86
C ARG A 44 0.59 12.41 22.75
N TRP A 45 0.51 13.20 21.68
CA TRP A 45 1.17 14.50 21.59
C TRP A 45 0.13 15.59 21.36
N ALA A 46 0.20 16.64 22.17
CA ALA A 46 -0.57 17.87 22.05
C ALA A 46 0.39 18.98 21.62
N GLY A 47 0.02 19.74 20.58
CA GLY A 47 0.78 20.89 20.11
C GLY A 47 -0.16 21.85 19.38
N THR A 48 -0.30 23.05 19.90
CA THR A 48 -1.20 24.12 19.44
C THR A 48 -0.68 24.80 18.17
N SER A 49 -1.55 24.97 17.18
CA SER A 49 -1.26 25.63 15.89
C SER A 49 -1.48 27.16 15.98
N LYS A 50 -0.53 27.94 15.45
CA LYS A 50 -0.73 29.34 15.05
C LYS A 50 -1.01 29.41 13.54
N THR A 51 -2.01 30.19 13.19
CA THR A 51 -2.48 30.51 11.83
C THR A 51 -1.50 31.43 11.09
N VAL A 52 -1.29 31.17 9.79
CA VAL A 52 -0.78 32.16 8.83
C VAL A 52 -1.57 32.02 7.53
N ALA A 53 -2.08 33.16 7.07
CA ALA A 53 -2.73 33.35 5.77
C ALA A 53 -1.76 33.98 4.76
N ASP A 54 -2.15 33.83 3.49
CA ASP A 54 -1.76 34.56 2.28
C ASP A 54 -0.48 34.15 1.51
N HIS A 55 -0.72 33.53 0.35
CA HIS A 55 0.19 33.44 -0.80
C HIS A 55 -0.32 34.40 -1.89
N PRO A 56 0.57 35.19 -2.52
CA PRO A 56 1.11 34.74 -3.80
C PRO A 56 2.61 35.04 -3.99
N ASN A 57 3.23 34.30 -4.92
CA ASN A 57 4.65 34.27 -5.29
C ASN A 57 5.58 33.47 -4.36
N ILE A 58 5.65 32.15 -4.57
CA ILE A 58 6.67 31.30 -3.96
C ILE A 58 7.78 31.06 -5.01
N PRO A 59 8.98 31.68 -4.87
CA PRO A 59 10.17 31.16 -5.54
C PRO A 59 10.45 29.77 -4.99
N SER A 60 10.90 28.82 -5.83
CA SER A 60 11.12 27.41 -5.48
C SER A 60 12.02 27.25 -4.24
N ALA A 61 11.43 27.27 -3.05
CA ALA A 61 12.14 27.05 -1.81
C ALA A 61 12.51 25.57 -1.77
N LEU A 62 13.82 25.29 -1.77
CA LEU A 62 14.33 23.97 -1.44
C LEU A 62 13.75 23.52 -0.08
N PRO A 63 13.42 22.24 0.12
CA PRO A 63 12.87 21.74 1.38
C PRO A 63 13.78 22.12 2.55
N LYS A 64 13.21 22.58 3.67
CA LYS A 64 13.97 22.85 4.90
C LYS A 64 14.63 21.60 5.49
N SER A 65 14.13 20.41 5.14
CA SER A 65 14.75 19.12 5.50
C SER A 65 16.01 18.79 4.70
N ALA A 66 16.28 19.49 3.60
CA ALA A 66 17.53 19.37 2.82
C ALA A 66 18.66 20.24 3.39
N GLY A 67 18.73 20.40 4.73
CA GLY A 67 19.90 20.99 5.39
C GLY A 67 21.20 20.26 5.02
N PRO A 68 22.38 20.78 5.41
CA PRO A 68 23.68 20.18 5.08
C PRO A 68 23.80 18.67 5.41
N ASN A 69 22.97 18.16 6.33
CA ASN A 69 22.92 16.74 6.67
C ASN A 69 22.22 15.88 5.59
N GLY A 70 21.22 16.42 4.88
CA GLY A 70 20.47 15.69 3.86
C GLY A 70 21.33 15.31 2.64
N THR A 71 22.23 16.20 2.22
CA THR A 71 23.19 15.90 1.14
C THR A 71 24.26 14.91 1.58
N LEU A 72 24.72 15.01 2.83
CA LEU A 72 25.71 14.11 3.41
C LEU A 72 25.18 12.66 3.49
N HIS A 73 23.93 12.48 3.94
CA HIS A 73 23.33 11.15 4.02
C HIS A 73 23.11 10.54 2.62
N ALA A 74 22.65 11.32 1.64
CA ALA A 74 22.49 10.85 0.26
C ALA A 74 23.83 10.37 -0.34
N GLU A 75 24.94 11.05 -0.01
CA GLU A 75 26.29 10.65 -0.41
C GLU A 75 26.76 9.37 0.27
N VAL A 76 26.40 9.13 1.55
CA VAL A 76 26.68 7.86 2.24
C VAL A 76 25.94 6.71 1.55
N ILE A 77 24.63 6.85 1.35
CA ILE A 77 23.79 5.85 0.66
C ILE A 77 24.38 5.54 -0.72
N ARG A 78 24.79 6.58 -1.47
CA ARG A 78 25.41 6.42 -2.78
C ARG A 78 26.62 5.48 -2.75
N ARG A 79 27.57 5.74 -1.85
CA ARG A 79 28.81 4.97 -1.76
C ARG A 79 28.57 3.52 -1.37
N GLU A 80 27.62 3.27 -0.49
CA GLU A 80 27.29 1.90 -0.09
C GLU A 80 26.63 1.13 -1.22
N LEU A 81 25.68 1.74 -1.95
CA LEU A 81 25.07 1.09 -3.11
C LEU A 81 26.09 0.74 -4.20
N GLU A 82 27.12 1.58 -4.40
CA GLU A 82 28.23 1.30 -5.31
C GLU A 82 29.11 0.12 -4.87
N GLN A 83 29.16 -0.20 -3.57
CA GLN A 83 29.92 -1.33 -3.04
C GLN A 83 29.14 -2.65 -3.12
N VAL A 84 27.82 -2.60 -2.96
CA VAL A 84 27.00 -3.82 -2.82
C VAL A 84 26.34 -4.23 -4.14
N LEU A 85 26.07 -3.30 -5.05
CA LEU A 85 25.47 -3.63 -6.35
C LEU A 85 26.53 -3.82 -7.42
N SER A 86 26.35 -4.86 -8.24
CA SER A 86 27.16 -5.05 -9.44
C SER A 86 26.86 -3.98 -10.51
N ASP A 87 27.84 -3.70 -11.37
CA ASP A 87 27.67 -2.81 -12.52
C ASP A 87 26.46 -3.22 -13.38
N ASP A 88 26.28 -4.51 -13.63
CA ASP A 88 25.18 -5.04 -14.46
C ASP A 88 23.80 -4.81 -13.84
N GLN A 89 23.71 -4.85 -12.51
CA GLN A 89 22.51 -4.52 -11.77
C GLN A 89 22.16 -3.03 -11.91
N MET A 90 23.16 -2.16 -11.84
CA MET A 90 22.98 -0.70 -11.95
C MET A 90 22.78 -0.22 -13.38
N ASN A 91 23.33 -0.92 -14.38
CA ASN A 91 23.24 -0.58 -15.80
C ASN A 91 21.78 -0.45 -16.29
N LYS A 92 20.86 -1.18 -15.66
CA LYS A 92 19.41 -1.12 -15.95
C LYS A 92 18.77 0.24 -15.66
N TYR A 93 19.44 1.08 -14.86
CA TYR A 93 18.92 2.38 -14.40
C TYR A 93 19.71 3.57 -14.96
N ILE A 94 20.53 3.35 -16.00
CA ILE A 94 21.28 4.41 -16.68
C ILE A 94 20.32 5.36 -17.39
N ILE A 95 20.48 6.66 -17.14
CA ILE A 95 19.78 7.72 -17.89
C ILE A 95 20.76 8.34 -18.89
N ILE A 96 20.45 8.17 -20.18
CA ILE A 96 21.30 8.63 -21.31
C ILE A 96 20.99 10.08 -21.71
N GLN A 97 19.83 10.62 -21.35
CA GLN A 97 19.37 11.93 -21.81
C GLN A 97 20.04 13.12 -21.12
N LYS A 98 20.36 14.15 -21.92
CA LYS A 98 20.82 15.47 -21.45
C LYS A 98 19.61 16.36 -21.18
N LYS A 99 19.43 16.74 -19.91
CA LYS A 99 18.50 17.75 -19.36
C LYS A 99 17.01 17.53 -19.67
N ASP A 100 16.22 17.22 -18.64
CA ASP A 100 14.77 17.08 -18.79
C ASP A 100 14.10 18.44 -19.03
N GLU A 101 13.51 18.63 -20.21
CA GLU A 101 12.68 19.78 -20.53
C GLU A 101 11.36 19.75 -19.73
N ASP A 102 10.93 20.92 -19.24
CA ASP A 102 9.64 21.14 -18.57
C ASP A 102 9.36 20.23 -17.36
N ALA A 103 10.41 20.00 -16.56
CA ALA A 103 10.38 19.33 -15.27
C ALA A 103 9.17 19.70 -14.39
N GLU A 104 8.87 20.99 -14.24
CA GLU A 104 7.74 21.46 -13.42
C GLU A 104 6.39 21.00 -13.97
N ARG A 105 6.20 21.08 -15.30
CA ARG A 105 4.93 20.67 -15.89
C ARG A 105 4.73 19.16 -15.80
N LEU A 106 5.79 18.36 -15.95
CA LEU A 106 5.74 16.92 -15.70
C LEU A 106 5.31 16.62 -14.27
N PHE A 107 5.88 17.33 -13.31
CA PHE A 107 5.53 17.18 -11.89
C PHE A 107 4.06 17.56 -11.62
N THR A 108 3.57 18.66 -12.18
CA THR A 108 2.15 19.04 -12.09
C THR A 108 1.24 17.96 -12.69
N ILE A 109 1.57 17.42 -13.88
CA ILE A 109 0.77 16.36 -14.52
C ILE A 109 0.73 15.11 -13.63
N ALA A 110 1.87 14.70 -13.07
CA ALA A 110 1.93 13.56 -12.16
C ALA A 110 1.09 13.78 -10.90
N HIS A 111 1.11 15.00 -10.34
CA HIS A 111 0.29 15.36 -9.19
C HIS A 111 -1.21 15.35 -9.51
N GLU A 112 -1.62 15.92 -10.64
CA GLU A 112 -3.01 15.86 -11.15
C GLU A 112 -3.48 14.40 -11.30
N VAL A 113 -2.63 13.52 -11.86
CA VAL A 113 -2.93 12.09 -11.99
C VAL A 113 -3.09 11.43 -10.63
N ALA A 114 -2.16 11.67 -9.70
CA ALA A 114 -2.20 11.11 -8.36
C ALA A 114 -3.50 11.44 -7.62
N LEU A 115 -3.92 12.71 -7.66
CA LEU A 115 -5.17 13.16 -7.06
C LEU A 115 -6.39 12.50 -7.72
N ASN A 116 -6.43 12.46 -9.06
CA ASN A 116 -7.55 11.87 -9.80
C ASN A 116 -7.71 10.36 -9.56
N GLU A 117 -6.61 9.60 -9.50
CA GLU A 117 -6.69 8.16 -9.22
C GLU A 117 -7.09 7.91 -7.76
N ARG A 118 -6.68 8.79 -6.84
CA ARG A 118 -7.00 8.67 -5.42
C ARG A 118 -8.46 9.06 -5.10
N THR A 119 -9.14 9.83 -5.96
CA THR A 119 -10.59 10.04 -5.83
C THR A 119 -11.40 8.83 -6.31
N ALA A 120 -10.84 8.01 -7.20
CA ALA A 120 -11.51 6.84 -7.76
C ALA A 120 -11.28 5.55 -6.93
N LEU A 121 -10.21 5.48 -6.15
CA LEU A 121 -9.78 4.26 -5.45
C LEU A 121 -9.65 4.46 -3.94
N HIS A 122 -10.10 3.47 -3.16
CA HIS A 122 -9.92 3.40 -1.71
C HIS A 122 -8.82 2.41 -1.36
N TYR A 123 -7.87 2.83 -0.51
CA TYR A 123 -6.86 1.90 -0.04
C TYR A 123 -7.48 0.80 0.83
N SER A 124 -7.21 -0.46 0.49
CA SER A 124 -7.57 -1.64 1.28
C SER A 124 -6.59 -2.79 1.07
N ASN A 125 -5.87 -3.18 2.13
CA ASN A 125 -5.12 -4.44 2.11
C ASN A 125 -6.00 -5.66 2.50
N PHE A 126 -7.19 -5.42 3.06
CA PHE A 126 -8.16 -6.48 3.33
C PHE A 126 -8.70 -7.10 2.03
N HIS A 127 -9.08 -6.27 1.07
CA HIS A 127 -9.67 -6.76 -0.19
C HIS A 127 -8.69 -7.59 -1.00
N THR A 128 -7.43 -7.17 -1.06
CA THR A 128 -6.37 -7.97 -1.67
C THR A 128 -6.18 -9.28 -0.92
N TYR A 129 -6.07 -9.27 0.42
CA TYR A 129 -6.03 -10.51 1.19
C TYR A 129 -7.22 -11.42 0.85
N ASN A 130 -8.45 -10.92 0.89
CA ASN A 130 -9.65 -11.70 0.63
C ASN A 130 -9.71 -12.24 -0.81
N ALA A 131 -9.19 -11.51 -1.79
CA ALA A 131 -9.17 -11.93 -3.19
C ALA A 131 -8.18 -13.06 -3.49
N PHE A 132 -7.15 -13.24 -2.65
CA PHE A 132 -6.06 -14.20 -2.86
C PHE A 132 -5.85 -15.21 -1.74
N ARG A 133 -6.52 -15.09 -0.59
CA ARG A 133 -6.33 -16.00 0.56
C ARG A 133 -6.57 -17.48 0.24
N ASP A 134 -7.39 -17.76 -0.78
CA ASP A 134 -7.77 -19.10 -1.20
C ASP A 134 -7.01 -19.55 -2.48
N VAL A 135 -6.04 -18.76 -2.95
CA VAL A 135 -5.25 -19.02 -4.16
C VAL A 135 -3.97 -19.77 -3.79
N ASN A 136 -3.81 -21.00 -4.26
CA ASN A 136 -2.73 -21.88 -3.79
C ASN A 136 -1.61 -22.10 -4.80
N ILE A 137 -1.79 -21.64 -6.04
CA ILE A 137 -0.76 -21.78 -7.09
C ILE A 137 -0.58 -20.48 -7.91
N PRO A 138 0.63 -20.22 -8.46
CA PRO A 138 0.91 -19.04 -9.26
C PRO A 138 -0.04 -18.84 -10.46
N GLU A 139 -0.44 -19.93 -11.12
CA GLU A 139 -1.33 -19.90 -12.29
C GLU A 139 -2.71 -19.35 -11.95
N GLU A 140 -3.25 -19.65 -10.77
CA GLU A 140 -4.51 -19.10 -10.27
C GLU A 140 -4.39 -17.60 -10.01
N ALA A 141 -3.29 -17.15 -9.39
CA ALA A 141 -3.04 -15.73 -9.19
C ALA A 141 -2.92 -14.98 -10.53
N ARG A 142 -2.26 -15.56 -11.54
CA ARG A 142 -2.22 -15.00 -12.90
C ARG A 142 -3.62 -14.89 -13.51
N ARG A 143 -4.45 -15.93 -13.37
CA ARG A 143 -5.84 -15.93 -13.88
C ARG A 143 -6.69 -14.86 -13.18
N ALA A 144 -6.55 -14.69 -11.87
CA ALA A 144 -7.28 -13.69 -11.09
C ALA A 144 -7.03 -12.25 -11.57
N VAL A 145 -5.84 -11.95 -12.10
CA VAL A 145 -5.46 -10.63 -12.64
C VAL A 145 -5.85 -10.46 -14.10
N ARG A 146 -5.63 -11.49 -14.92
CA ARG A 146 -5.83 -11.42 -16.38
C ARG A 146 -7.29 -11.52 -16.79
N ASN A 147 -8.09 -12.30 -16.06
CA ASN A 147 -9.50 -12.48 -16.38
C ASN A 147 -10.27 -11.18 -16.08
N PRO A 148 -11.05 -10.62 -17.02
CA PRO A 148 -11.93 -9.48 -16.76
C PRO A 148 -12.87 -9.70 -15.58
N ASN A 149 -13.28 -10.95 -15.34
CA ASN A 149 -14.14 -11.37 -14.23
C ASN A 149 -13.34 -11.93 -13.03
N GLY A 150 -12.01 -11.82 -13.04
CA GLY A 150 -11.15 -12.32 -11.96
C GLY A 150 -11.27 -11.48 -10.68
N SER A 151 -10.90 -12.08 -9.54
CA SER A 151 -11.03 -11.45 -8.22
C SER A 151 -10.31 -10.11 -8.11
N TRP A 152 -9.23 -9.89 -8.86
CA TRP A 152 -8.50 -8.61 -8.87
C TRP A 152 -9.39 -7.44 -9.34
N ARG A 153 -10.16 -7.65 -10.42
CA ARG A 153 -11.02 -6.61 -11.00
C ARG A 153 -12.25 -6.35 -10.15
N GLN A 154 -12.72 -7.36 -9.43
CA GLN A 154 -13.87 -7.27 -8.53
C GLN A 154 -13.56 -6.49 -7.24
N MET A 155 -12.29 -6.13 -6.98
CA MET A 155 -11.94 -5.34 -5.79
C MET A 155 -12.39 -3.88 -5.90
N THR A 156 -12.54 -3.32 -7.11
CA THR A 156 -12.92 -1.91 -7.29
C THR A 156 -14.22 -1.57 -6.52
N PRO A 157 -14.27 -0.45 -5.78
CA PRO A 157 -13.31 0.67 -5.75
C PRO A 157 -12.08 0.47 -4.86
N TYR A 158 -11.88 -0.70 -4.25
CA TYR A 158 -10.75 -0.99 -3.38
C TYR A 158 -9.48 -1.37 -4.14
N ALA A 159 -8.34 -0.94 -3.60
CA ALA A 159 -7.02 -1.17 -4.15
C ALA A 159 -5.96 -1.17 -3.03
N ASN A 160 -4.88 -1.95 -3.14
CA ASN A 160 -3.72 -1.84 -2.24
C ASN A 160 -2.58 -1.02 -2.89
N CYS A 161 -1.38 -0.99 -2.31
CA CYS A 161 -0.19 -0.29 -2.84
C CYS A 161 0.01 -0.58 -4.33
N LEU A 162 0.06 -1.87 -4.69
CA LEU A 162 0.31 -2.32 -6.05
C LEU A 162 -0.79 -1.89 -7.02
N ALA A 163 -2.05 -2.08 -6.65
CA ALA A 163 -3.17 -1.71 -7.50
C ALA A 163 -3.23 -0.19 -7.74
N MET A 164 -3.06 0.60 -6.69
CA MET A 164 -3.06 2.07 -6.80
C MET A 164 -1.84 2.57 -7.59
N ALA A 165 -0.65 2.05 -7.33
CA ALA A 165 0.56 2.40 -8.08
C ALA A 165 0.43 2.03 -9.57
N SER A 166 -0.11 0.85 -9.86
CA SER A 166 -0.37 0.42 -11.25
C SER A 166 -1.38 1.32 -11.95
N ALA A 167 -2.45 1.73 -11.27
CA ALA A 167 -3.45 2.65 -11.81
C ALA A 167 -2.82 4.01 -12.15
N ASN A 168 -2.07 4.58 -11.20
CA ASN A 168 -1.30 5.82 -11.38
C ASN A 168 -0.33 5.74 -12.56
N CYS A 169 0.43 4.66 -12.69
CA CYS A 169 1.35 4.48 -13.81
C CYS A 169 0.64 4.40 -15.16
N ASN A 170 -0.47 3.68 -15.24
CA ASN A 170 -1.23 3.58 -16.48
C ASN A 170 -1.85 4.93 -16.86
N ALA A 171 -2.44 5.64 -15.89
CA ALA A 171 -3.01 6.97 -16.09
C ALA A 171 -1.95 7.99 -16.51
N LEU A 172 -0.79 8.01 -15.84
CA LEU A 172 0.32 8.91 -16.17
C LEU A 172 0.88 8.62 -17.57
N ARG A 173 1.12 7.35 -17.91
CA ARG A 173 1.55 6.96 -19.27
C ARG A 173 0.58 7.45 -20.33
N LYS A 174 -0.72 7.15 -20.15
CA LYS A 174 -1.78 7.56 -21.08
C LYS A 174 -1.82 9.09 -21.24
N ARG A 175 -1.73 9.83 -20.13
CA ARG A 175 -1.75 11.29 -20.14
C ARG A 175 -0.54 11.86 -20.89
N LEU A 176 0.66 11.35 -20.63
CA LEU A 176 1.90 11.80 -21.28
C LEU A 176 1.94 11.43 -22.78
N GLN A 177 1.43 10.25 -23.16
CA GLN A 177 1.34 9.82 -24.58
C GLN A 177 0.47 10.75 -25.43
N GLY A 178 -0.61 11.27 -24.84
CA GLY A 178 -1.52 12.22 -25.47
C GLY A 178 -0.96 13.64 -25.62
N LEU A 179 0.20 13.95 -25.04
CA LEU A 179 0.84 15.25 -25.11
C LEU A 179 2.12 15.14 -25.94
N ALA A 180 2.12 15.66 -27.18
CA ALA A 180 3.21 15.50 -28.14
C ALA A 180 4.60 15.79 -27.53
N ARG A 181 4.71 16.87 -26.75
CA ARG A 181 5.94 17.29 -26.06
C ARG A 181 6.43 16.30 -24.99
N PHE A 182 5.51 15.60 -24.31
CA PHE A 182 5.83 14.73 -23.19
C PHE A 182 5.79 13.23 -23.51
N ARG A 183 5.40 12.87 -24.74
CA ARG A 183 5.23 11.47 -25.17
C ARG A 183 6.44 10.59 -24.85
N ARG A 184 7.66 11.12 -25.00
CA ARG A 184 8.90 10.38 -24.69
C ARG A 184 9.03 9.94 -23.23
N TYR A 185 8.47 10.72 -22.28
CA TYR A 185 8.53 10.41 -20.85
C TYR A 185 7.56 9.29 -20.46
N ALA A 186 6.54 9.00 -21.27
CA ALA A 186 5.61 7.91 -20.98
C ALA A 186 6.32 6.56 -20.88
N TYR A 187 7.34 6.31 -21.71
CA TYR A 187 8.14 5.07 -21.66
C TYR A 187 9.03 4.97 -20.42
N ARG A 188 9.25 6.07 -19.71
CA ARG A 188 10.07 6.16 -18.50
C ARG A 188 9.24 6.10 -17.21
N VAL A 189 7.92 6.02 -17.33
CA VAL A 189 7.03 5.79 -16.17
C VAL A 189 7.15 4.33 -15.78
N GLU A 190 7.52 4.07 -14.54
CA GLU A 190 7.89 2.76 -14.03
C GLU A 190 7.01 2.37 -12.84
N LEU A 191 6.52 1.14 -12.87
CA LEU A 191 5.90 0.52 -11.71
C LEU A 191 7.01 -0.23 -10.95
N VAL A 192 7.29 0.20 -9.73
CA VAL A 192 8.45 -0.27 -8.96
C VAL A 192 8.06 -0.83 -7.60
N THR A 193 8.95 -1.60 -6.99
CA THR A 193 8.80 -2.12 -5.63
C THR A 193 10.08 -1.93 -4.81
N ASN A 194 9.93 -1.77 -3.49
CA ASN A 194 11.04 -1.70 -2.54
C ASN A 194 11.79 -3.04 -2.39
N LEU A 195 11.23 -4.13 -2.93
CA LEU A 195 11.84 -5.44 -2.85
C LEU A 195 12.70 -5.72 -4.08
N TRP A 196 14.02 -5.57 -3.95
CA TRP A 196 14.95 -5.67 -5.07
C TRP A 196 14.91 -7.03 -5.78
N GLU A 197 14.94 -8.11 -5.00
CA GLU A 197 14.91 -9.48 -5.50
C GLU A 197 13.51 -9.93 -5.93
N GLN A 198 12.47 -9.19 -5.52
CA GLN A 198 11.06 -9.48 -5.79
C GLN A 198 10.60 -10.86 -5.30
N ASN A 199 11.20 -11.34 -4.20
CA ASN A 199 10.88 -12.61 -3.55
C ASN A 199 10.34 -12.35 -2.13
N ALA A 200 9.10 -11.90 -2.02
CA ALA A 200 8.56 -11.53 -0.70
C ALA A 200 8.22 -12.79 0.10
N ALA A 201 8.59 -12.81 1.38
CA ALA A 201 8.15 -13.89 2.28
C ALA A 201 6.68 -13.73 2.66
N HIS A 202 6.20 -12.49 2.76
CA HIS A 202 4.81 -12.15 3.06
C HIS A 202 4.42 -10.79 2.46
N ASP A 203 3.11 -10.54 2.36
CA ASP A 203 2.55 -9.31 1.77
C ASP A 203 3.01 -8.03 2.46
N LEU A 204 3.22 -8.03 3.78
CA LEU A 204 3.66 -6.83 4.50
C LEU A 204 5.08 -6.35 4.13
N GLN A 205 5.94 -7.18 3.54
CA GLN A 205 7.26 -6.77 3.06
C GLN A 205 7.21 -6.01 1.73
N TYR A 206 6.07 -6.05 1.05
CA TYR A 206 5.94 -5.62 -0.31
C TYR A 206 5.27 -4.24 -0.39
N HIS A 207 6.02 -3.24 -0.84
CA HIS A 207 5.49 -1.93 -1.19
C HIS A 207 5.70 -1.67 -2.68
N ALA A 208 4.78 -0.93 -3.30
CA ALA A 208 4.81 -0.64 -4.72
C ALA A 208 4.44 0.81 -5.00
N LEU A 209 5.19 1.43 -5.91
CA LEU A 209 5.09 2.84 -6.25
C LEU A 209 5.01 3.02 -7.76
N CYS A 210 4.49 4.18 -8.17
CA CYS A 210 4.70 4.66 -9.52
C CYS A 210 5.76 5.75 -9.52
N ILE A 211 6.79 5.63 -10.37
CA ILE A 211 7.85 6.62 -10.44
C ILE A 211 8.14 7.05 -11.89
N LEU A 212 8.79 8.20 -12.02
CA LEU A 212 9.41 8.67 -13.24
C LEU A 212 10.80 9.19 -12.89
N ARG A 213 11.83 8.37 -13.20
CA ARG A 213 13.23 8.72 -13.00
C ARG A 213 13.66 9.77 -14.02
N LEU A 214 14.11 10.93 -13.57
CA LEU A 214 14.63 12.03 -14.38
C LEU A 214 16.11 12.27 -14.06
N ASP A 215 16.82 13.04 -14.87
CA ASP A 215 18.27 13.23 -14.72
C ASP A 215 18.62 13.88 -13.38
N ARG A 216 17.84 14.90 -12.98
CA ARG A 216 18.11 15.72 -11.78
C ARG A 216 17.17 15.46 -10.60
N PHE A 217 16.11 14.70 -10.78
CA PHE A 217 15.17 14.34 -9.71
C PHE A 217 14.37 13.09 -10.09
N CYS A 218 13.66 12.52 -9.13
CA CYS A 218 12.66 11.49 -9.35
C CYS A 218 11.29 12.06 -9.03
N ILE A 219 10.30 11.80 -9.88
CA ILE A 219 8.90 11.99 -9.49
C ILE A 219 8.40 10.69 -8.88
N VAL A 220 7.89 10.76 -7.66
CA VAL A 220 7.34 9.62 -6.91
C VAL A 220 5.85 9.83 -6.70
N ILE A 221 5.04 8.84 -7.06
CA ILE A 221 3.64 8.76 -6.70
C ILE A 221 3.50 7.55 -5.79
N ASP A 222 3.47 7.82 -4.49
CA ASP A 222 3.14 6.84 -3.46
C ASP A 222 1.75 7.15 -2.87
N PRO A 223 0.70 6.49 -3.38
CA PRO A 223 -0.67 6.87 -3.08
C PRO A 223 -1.12 6.47 -1.67
N ILE A 224 -0.29 5.79 -0.86
CA ILE A 224 -0.65 5.40 0.51
C ILE A 224 -0.37 6.54 1.49
N PRO A 225 0.90 6.84 1.84
CA PRO A 225 1.25 7.90 2.76
C PRO A 225 0.99 9.29 2.17
N TYR A 226 1.05 9.44 0.84
CA TYR A 226 1.02 10.76 0.21
C TYR A 226 -0.13 10.93 -0.76
N ARG A 227 -0.74 12.10 -0.71
CA ARG A 227 -1.98 12.37 -1.44
C ARG A 227 -1.76 12.71 -2.90
N GLY A 228 -0.61 13.31 -3.22
CA GLY A 228 -0.20 13.66 -4.57
C GLY A 228 1.21 13.17 -4.90
N ALA A 229 1.72 13.61 -6.04
CA ALA A 229 3.09 13.33 -6.45
C ALA A 229 4.12 14.12 -5.63
N GLN A 230 5.32 13.56 -5.52
CA GLN A 230 6.49 14.14 -4.87
C GLN A 230 7.66 14.23 -5.83
N ARG A 231 8.52 15.23 -5.61
CA ARG A 231 9.75 15.44 -6.35
C ARG A 231 10.95 15.27 -5.42
N VAL A 232 11.77 14.26 -5.69
CA VAL A 232 12.97 13.93 -4.90
C VAL A 232 14.21 14.34 -5.69
N PRO A 233 14.93 15.41 -5.33
CA PRO A 233 16.11 15.86 -6.06
C PRO A 233 17.27 14.87 -5.98
N LEU A 234 18.09 14.82 -7.03
CA LEU A 234 19.29 13.98 -7.06
C LEU A 234 20.31 14.44 -6.01
N GLY A 235 20.84 13.50 -5.23
CA GLY A 235 21.83 13.76 -4.19
C GLY A 235 21.24 14.44 -2.95
N GLN A 236 19.92 14.38 -2.77
CA GLN A 236 19.23 14.93 -1.61
C GLN A 236 18.30 13.88 -1.00
N ILE A 237 18.04 14.05 0.30
CA ILE A 237 16.97 13.38 1.02
C ILE A 237 15.75 14.29 1.06
N GLY A 238 14.59 13.68 1.00
CA GLY A 238 13.31 14.35 1.10
C GLY A 238 12.65 14.56 -0.27
N GLY A 239 11.32 14.51 -0.26
CA GLY A 239 10.48 14.85 -1.39
C GLY A 239 9.81 16.20 -1.19
N HIS A 240 9.81 17.03 -2.24
CA HIS A 240 8.94 18.20 -2.32
C HIS A 240 7.57 17.78 -2.86
N SER A 241 6.51 18.06 -2.10
CA SER A 241 5.11 17.96 -2.55
C SER A 241 4.54 19.35 -2.81
N ILE A 242 3.61 19.46 -3.77
CA ILE A 242 2.81 20.68 -3.96
C ILE A 242 1.97 20.96 -2.70
N GLU A 243 1.60 19.92 -1.96
CA GLU A 243 0.95 20.04 -0.66
C GLU A 243 2.00 20.34 0.40
N THR A 244 2.11 21.61 0.78
CA THR A 244 3.12 22.22 1.66
C THR A 244 3.16 21.71 3.11
N ARG A 245 2.43 20.64 3.45
CA ARG A 245 2.23 20.15 4.83
C ARG A 245 2.68 18.72 5.11
N ALA A 246 3.13 17.98 4.09
CA ALA A 246 3.70 16.66 4.30
C ALA A 246 5.16 16.69 3.84
N ASP A 247 6.07 16.96 4.77
CA ASP A 247 7.49 16.72 4.53
C ASP A 247 7.66 15.22 4.28
N ALA A 248 8.03 14.90 3.05
CA ALA A 248 8.23 13.54 2.59
C ALA A 248 9.67 13.14 2.89
N ASP A 249 10.00 13.06 4.18
CA ASP A 249 11.39 12.90 4.61
C ASP A 249 11.94 11.49 4.35
N SER A 250 11.18 10.61 3.68
CA SER A 250 11.53 9.19 3.56
C SER A 250 12.10 8.77 2.21
N TRP A 251 12.56 9.68 1.36
CA TRP A 251 13.12 9.32 0.05
C TRP A 251 14.54 9.83 -0.15
N ALA A 252 15.39 9.02 -0.76
CA ALA A 252 16.68 9.47 -1.29
C ALA A 252 16.83 9.05 -2.75
N TYR A 253 17.14 10.02 -3.62
CA TYR A 253 17.43 9.77 -5.03
C TYR A 253 18.92 9.97 -5.28
N VAL A 254 19.63 8.90 -5.60
CA VAL A 254 21.10 8.87 -5.65
C VAL A 254 21.62 8.43 -7.02
N ARG A 255 22.85 8.86 -7.33
CA ARG A 255 23.54 8.55 -8.58
C ARG A 255 24.40 7.30 -8.42
N GLY A 256 24.22 6.29 -9.27
CA GLY A 256 25.17 5.18 -9.37
C GLY A 256 26.23 5.38 -10.47
N PRO A 257 27.10 4.38 -10.68
CA PRO A 257 28.08 4.35 -11.76
C PRO A 257 27.41 4.53 -13.13
N ARG A 258 28.18 5.05 -14.09
CA ARG A 258 27.71 5.27 -15.49
C ARG A 258 26.41 6.06 -15.61
N ASN A 259 26.13 6.92 -14.63
CA ASN A 259 24.90 7.72 -14.59
C ASN A 259 23.62 6.93 -14.28
N ALA A 260 23.72 5.80 -13.58
CA ALA A 260 22.57 5.12 -13.01
C ALA A 260 21.81 6.02 -12.02
N ARG A 261 20.51 5.80 -11.88
CA ARG A 261 19.63 6.57 -10.99
C ARG A 261 18.79 5.67 -10.10
N LEU A 262 19.09 5.71 -8.81
CA LEU A 262 18.52 4.81 -7.82
C LEU A 262 17.66 5.63 -6.86
N LEU A 263 16.47 5.13 -6.57
CA LEU A 263 15.59 5.66 -5.54
C LEU A 263 15.58 4.64 -4.40
N VAL A 264 15.74 5.07 -3.16
CA VAL A 264 15.59 4.26 -1.96
C VAL A 264 14.61 4.94 -1.00
N GLU A 265 13.97 4.15 -0.15
CA GLU A 265 13.28 4.66 1.03
C GLU A 265 14.31 4.88 2.13
N TYR A 266 14.29 6.06 2.73
CA TYR A 266 15.18 6.47 3.81
C TYR A 266 14.37 6.59 5.10
N ALA A 267 14.87 6.04 6.20
CA ALA A 267 14.27 6.21 7.51
C ALA A 267 15.31 6.91 8.41
N PRO A 268 15.10 8.17 8.82
CA PRO A 268 15.96 8.77 9.83
C PRO A 268 15.80 7.96 11.13
N PHE A 269 16.93 7.60 11.74
CA PHE A 269 17.01 6.79 12.97
C PHE A 269 16.47 7.59 14.18
N ASN A 270 15.16 7.78 14.26
CA ASN A 270 14.50 8.52 15.35
C ASN A 270 13.85 7.59 16.39
N GLY A 271 14.30 6.33 16.49
CA GLY A 271 13.82 5.38 17.51
C GLY A 271 12.39 4.85 17.30
N ILE A 272 11.73 5.24 16.22
CA ILE A 272 10.51 4.59 15.73
C ILE A 272 10.96 3.61 14.65
N GLN A 273 11.05 2.32 15.00
CA GLN A 273 11.24 1.25 14.02
C GLN A 273 10.10 1.35 13.00
N VAL A 274 10.40 1.93 11.84
CA VAL A 274 9.59 1.71 10.65
C VAL A 274 10.00 0.33 10.15
N ASP A 275 9.05 -0.52 9.78
CA ASP A 275 9.25 -1.85 9.17
C ASP A 275 9.91 -1.75 7.77
N VAL A 276 10.95 -0.91 7.62
CA VAL A 276 11.88 -0.97 6.51
C VAL A 276 12.65 -2.26 6.73
N LEU A 277 12.78 -3.13 5.74
CA LEU A 277 13.79 -4.19 5.75
C LEU A 277 15.15 -3.47 5.71
N PRO A 278 15.80 -3.17 6.84
CA PRO A 278 16.94 -2.27 6.81
C PRO A 278 18.10 -3.10 6.25
N ARG A 279 18.82 -2.57 5.27
CA ARG A 279 20.24 -2.96 5.20
C ARG A 279 20.92 -2.25 6.37
N PRO A 280 21.37 -2.96 7.42
CA PRO A 280 22.19 -2.32 8.41
C PRO A 280 23.46 -1.82 7.73
N ILE A 281 23.86 -0.61 8.06
CA ILE A 281 25.19 -0.09 7.77
C ILE A 281 26.21 -1.18 8.15
N THR A 282 27.10 -1.52 7.22
CA THR A 282 28.37 -2.12 7.61
C THR A 282 29.06 -1.11 8.52
N ARG A 283 28.94 -1.33 9.84
CA ARG A 283 29.59 -0.54 10.89
C ARG A 283 31.09 -0.49 10.60
N ALA A 284 31.53 0.49 9.83
CA ALA A 284 32.86 1.03 10.00
C ALA A 284 32.81 1.77 11.34
N PRO A 285 33.42 1.24 12.41
CA PRO A 285 33.35 1.85 13.72
C PRO A 285 34.01 3.23 13.64
N GLY A 286 33.27 4.31 13.91
CA GLY A 286 33.89 5.61 14.19
C GLY A 286 33.36 6.87 13.48
N ARG A 287 32.28 6.83 12.69
CA ARG A 287 31.74 8.07 12.04
C ARG A 287 30.31 8.49 12.38
N GLY A 288 29.67 7.87 13.37
CA GLY A 288 28.56 8.49 14.11
C GLY A 288 27.31 8.91 13.33
N MET A 289 27.03 8.34 12.16
CA MET A 289 25.76 8.56 11.46
C MET A 289 25.11 7.22 11.13
N ASP A 290 24.14 6.83 11.96
CA ASP A 290 23.28 5.68 11.72
C ASP A 290 22.17 6.09 10.73
N VAL A 291 22.31 5.69 9.47
CA VAL A 291 21.37 5.88 8.38
C VAL A 291 20.78 4.53 8.00
N GLU A 292 19.46 4.39 8.10
CA GLU A 292 18.73 3.22 7.60
C GLU A 292 18.04 3.55 6.28
N TYR A 293 18.14 2.64 5.32
CA TYR A 293 17.46 2.76 4.03
C TYR A 293 17.09 1.37 3.48
N SER A 294 16.09 1.35 2.61
CA SER A 294 15.64 0.14 1.90
C SER A 294 16.61 -0.24 0.79
N ASP A 295 16.43 -1.44 0.24
CA ASP A 295 16.93 -1.73 -1.10
C ASP A 295 16.45 -0.68 -2.13
N PRO A 296 17.19 -0.46 -3.23
CA PRO A 296 16.71 0.39 -4.31
C PRO A 296 15.41 -0.12 -4.90
N PHE A 297 14.54 0.81 -5.30
CA PHE A 297 13.30 0.46 -5.94
C PHE A 297 13.55 -0.19 -7.30
N SER A 298 13.13 -1.45 -7.46
CA SER A 298 13.30 -2.21 -8.70
C SER A 298 12.03 -2.19 -9.55
N VAL A 299 12.16 -2.21 -10.88
CA VAL A 299 10.99 -2.31 -11.78
C VAL A 299 10.37 -3.69 -11.62
N ILE A 300 9.08 -3.76 -11.32
CA ILE A 300 8.37 -5.03 -11.11
C ILE A 300 8.43 -5.87 -12.39
N ARG A 301 9.06 -7.05 -12.31
CA ARG A 301 9.19 -7.97 -13.44
C ARG A 301 7.80 -8.44 -13.87
N GLY A 302 7.47 -8.37 -15.17
CA GLY A 302 6.12 -8.71 -15.64
C GLY A 302 5.02 -7.71 -15.24
N GLY A 303 5.38 -6.52 -14.76
CA GLY A 303 4.45 -5.44 -14.41
C GLY A 303 3.44 -5.86 -13.33
N LEU A 304 2.19 -5.44 -13.48
CA LEU A 304 1.14 -5.73 -12.51
C LEU A 304 0.99 -7.24 -12.21
N THR A 305 1.04 -8.09 -13.25
CA THR A 305 0.87 -9.54 -13.06
C THR A 305 2.00 -10.11 -12.21
N GLY A 306 3.26 -9.74 -12.47
CA GLY A 306 4.36 -10.20 -11.63
C GLY A 306 4.31 -9.61 -10.22
N GLY A 307 3.87 -8.37 -10.06
CA GLY A 307 3.67 -7.78 -8.73
C GLY A 307 2.65 -8.57 -7.90
N VAL A 308 1.56 -9.04 -8.51
CA VAL A 308 0.58 -9.89 -7.82
C VAL A 308 1.19 -11.24 -7.44
N LEU A 309 2.03 -11.82 -8.30
CA LEU A 309 2.74 -13.06 -7.98
C LEU A 309 3.77 -12.89 -6.85
N ASN A 310 4.41 -11.74 -6.77
CA ASN A 310 5.43 -11.46 -5.76
C ASN A 310 4.83 -11.01 -4.43
N MET A 311 3.61 -10.46 -4.42
CA MET A 311 2.97 -9.88 -3.24
C MET A 311 1.78 -10.71 -2.73
N ALA A 312 0.84 -11.03 -3.62
CA ALA A 312 -0.45 -11.60 -3.23
C ALA A 312 -0.41 -13.12 -3.07
N TYR A 313 0.53 -13.80 -3.74
CA TYR A 313 0.72 -15.24 -3.60
C TYR A 313 1.49 -15.63 -2.33
N PRO A 314 2.54 -14.91 -1.89
CA PRO A 314 3.15 -15.17 -0.57
C PRO A 314 2.20 -14.95 0.60
N SER A 315 1.19 -14.08 0.47
CA SER A 315 0.12 -13.97 1.48
C SER A 315 -0.81 -15.19 1.59
N SER A 316 -0.80 -16.10 0.61
CA SER A 316 -1.63 -17.31 0.60
C SER A 316 -0.85 -18.60 0.85
N ARG A 317 0.48 -18.58 0.70
CA ARG A 317 1.34 -19.70 1.09
C ARG A 317 1.14 -20.01 2.57
N ASN A 318 0.42 -21.08 2.88
CA ASN A 318 0.54 -22.07 3.98
C ASN A 318 0.99 -21.64 5.40
N LEU A 319 1.29 -20.38 5.69
CA LEU A 319 1.63 -19.86 7.01
C LEU A 319 0.41 -19.86 7.93
N TYR A 320 -0.77 -19.62 7.35
CA TYR A 320 -2.03 -19.60 8.09
C TYR A 320 -2.76 -20.95 8.13
N THR A 321 -2.38 -21.91 7.27
CA THR A 321 -3.09 -23.20 7.09
C THR A 321 -2.23 -24.45 7.22
N SER A 322 -0.88 -24.37 7.20
CA SER A 322 -0.05 -25.57 7.34
C SER A 322 -0.05 -26.08 8.78
N ALA A 323 0.00 -27.40 8.93
CA ALA A 323 0.19 -28.08 10.22
C ALA A 323 1.47 -27.65 10.97
N VAL A 324 2.43 -27.05 10.27
CA VAL A 324 3.69 -26.52 10.83
C VAL A 324 3.50 -25.08 11.34
N GLY A 325 2.66 -24.28 10.68
CA GLY A 325 2.23 -22.95 11.12
C GLY A 325 1.12 -23.04 12.16
N ARG A 326 1.49 -23.28 13.43
CA ARG A 326 0.54 -23.35 14.56
C ARG A 326 -0.28 -22.05 14.71
N GLY A 327 -1.45 -21.97 14.08
CA GLY A 327 -2.54 -21.11 14.55
C GLY A 327 -2.35 -19.60 14.40
N GLU A 328 -1.52 -19.14 13.47
CA GLU A 328 -1.35 -17.71 13.27
C GLU A 328 -2.56 -17.14 12.52
N TYR A 329 -3.14 -16.05 13.06
CA TYR A 329 -4.22 -15.33 12.40
C TYR A 329 -3.65 -14.42 11.31
N PRO A 330 -4.42 -14.09 10.25
CA PRO A 330 -4.04 -13.05 9.32
C PRO A 330 -3.65 -11.77 10.08
N SER A 331 -2.58 -11.12 9.62
CA SER A 331 -2.18 -9.84 10.20
C SER A 331 -3.31 -8.81 10.12
N ARG A 332 -3.24 -7.78 10.97
CA ARG A 332 -4.26 -6.72 11.01
C ARG A 332 -4.42 -6.10 9.62
N ARG A 333 -5.66 -6.05 9.14
CA ARG A 333 -6.01 -5.43 7.87
C ARG A 333 -6.61 -4.04 8.08
N THR A 334 -6.55 -3.23 7.04
CA THR A 334 -6.88 -1.81 7.08
C THR A 334 -7.61 -1.39 5.80
N ILE A 335 -8.63 -0.55 5.94
CA ILE A 335 -9.32 0.15 4.86
C ILE A 335 -9.34 1.64 5.18
N TYR A 336 -9.03 2.49 4.20
CA TYR A 336 -9.12 3.95 4.31
C TYR A 336 -10.34 4.42 3.54
N PHE A 337 -11.20 5.18 4.22
CA PHE A 337 -12.37 5.77 3.58
C PHE A 337 -11.97 7.15 3.10
N LEU A 338 -12.14 7.37 1.80
CA LEU A 338 -11.85 8.64 1.16
C LEU A 338 -13.15 9.23 0.64
N SER A 339 -13.30 10.54 0.72
CA SER A 339 -14.45 11.25 0.17
C SER A 339 -14.01 12.59 -0.38
N THR A 340 -14.63 13.01 -1.48
CA THR A 340 -14.48 14.38 -1.98
C THR A 340 -15.53 15.27 -1.34
N TRP A 341 -15.10 16.37 -0.72
CA TRP A 341 -15.97 17.38 -0.11
C TRP A 341 -15.89 18.68 -0.92
N ASP A 342 -16.98 19.41 -0.95
CA ASP A 342 -17.12 20.75 -1.56
C ASP A 342 -16.74 21.89 -0.59
N ARG A 343 -16.36 21.52 0.64
CA ARG A 343 -16.01 22.43 1.71
C ARG A 343 -14.77 21.95 2.42
N GLN A 344 -13.99 22.90 2.91
CA GLN A 344 -12.79 22.62 3.67
C GLN A 344 -13.16 21.94 5.00
N PRO A 345 -12.57 20.79 5.34
CA PRO A 345 -12.76 20.19 6.65
C PRO A 345 -12.15 21.08 7.74
N THR A 346 -12.73 21.03 8.94
CA THR A 346 -12.21 21.76 10.11
C THR A 346 -10.88 21.22 10.62
N PHE A 347 -10.56 19.95 10.30
CA PHE A 347 -9.29 19.33 10.64
C PHE A 347 -8.23 19.56 9.56
N THR A 348 -7.02 19.92 9.98
CA THR A 348 -5.92 20.33 9.10
C THR A 348 -5.12 19.18 8.51
N ASP A 349 -5.22 18.00 9.10
CA ASP A 349 -4.20 16.96 8.93
C ASP A 349 -4.57 15.92 7.88
N SER A 350 -5.78 15.99 7.29
CA SER A 350 -6.39 14.87 6.56
C SER A 350 -7.07 15.25 5.25
N TYR A 351 -6.61 16.27 4.52
CA TYR A 351 -7.14 16.59 3.19
C TYR A 351 -6.15 17.12 2.14
N SER A 352 -6.51 16.98 0.86
CA SER A 352 -5.87 17.62 -0.30
C SER A 352 -6.84 18.52 -1.03
N VAL A 353 -6.35 19.56 -1.69
CA VAL A 353 -7.15 20.35 -2.64
C VAL A 353 -7.07 19.67 -4.02
N ILE A 354 -8.19 19.17 -4.52
CA ILE A 354 -8.28 18.48 -5.82
C ILE A 354 -8.36 19.49 -6.96
N THR A 355 -9.15 20.54 -6.77
CA THR A 355 -9.38 21.59 -7.77
C THR A 355 -9.11 22.95 -7.17
N THR A 356 -8.34 23.77 -7.89
CA THR A 356 -8.12 25.20 -7.56
C THR A 356 -9.06 26.14 -8.32
N ARG A 357 -10.04 25.58 -9.06
CA ARG A 357 -11.05 26.35 -9.81
C ARG A 357 -12.14 26.89 -8.86
N THR A 358 -13.11 27.60 -9.44
CA THR A 358 -14.16 28.41 -8.78
C THR A 358 -14.85 27.78 -7.56
N THR A 359 -14.93 26.45 -7.46
CA THR A 359 -15.31 25.73 -6.24
C THR A 359 -14.22 24.73 -5.85
N PRO A 360 -13.49 24.98 -4.75
CA PRO A 360 -12.44 24.07 -4.32
C PRO A 360 -13.06 22.76 -3.82
N GLN A 361 -12.55 21.64 -4.34
CA GLN A 361 -12.88 20.32 -3.85
C GLN A 361 -11.75 19.78 -2.98
N PHE A 362 -12.11 19.07 -1.92
CA PHE A 362 -11.19 18.56 -0.92
C PHE A 362 -11.26 17.03 -0.87
N LEU A 363 -10.15 16.34 -1.14
CA LEU A 363 -10.07 14.90 -0.94
C LEU A 363 -9.75 14.63 0.53
N VAL A 364 -10.68 14.03 1.26
CA VAL A 364 -10.63 13.89 2.71
C VAL A 364 -10.53 12.41 3.07
N THR A 365 -9.59 12.06 3.96
CA THR A 365 -9.63 10.75 4.63
C THR A 365 -10.64 10.81 5.76
N THR A 366 -11.82 10.26 5.55
CA THR A 366 -12.96 10.41 6.45
C THR A 366 -12.96 9.40 7.58
N ALA A 367 -12.43 8.20 7.38
CA ALA A 367 -12.29 7.21 8.45
C ALA A 367 -11.25 6.14 8.08
N LYS A 368 -10.87 5.35 9.08
CA LYS A 368 -10.01 4.17 8.93
C LYS A 368 -10.64 2.97 9.60
N LEU A 369 -10.95 1.92 8.84
CA LEU A 369 -11.40 0.65 9.41
C LEU A 369 -10.19 -0.25 9.67
N LEU A 370 -10.00 -0.66 10.92
CA LEU A 370 -9.04 -1.69 11.32
C LEU A 370 -9.77 -3.01 11.53
N ILE A 371 -9.21 -4.08 10.99
CA ILE A 371 -9.76 -5.43 11.02
C ILE A 371 -8.72 -6.32 11.69
N SER A 372 -8.97 -6.69 12.94
CA SER A 372 -8.06 -7.52 13.74
C SER A 372 -8.60 -8.96 13.79
N PHE A 373 -7.88 -9.90 13.19
CA PHE A 373 -8.21 -11.34 13.25
C PHE A 373 -7.64 -12.04 14.48
N ASP A 374 -6.60 -11.46 15.08
CA ASP A 374 -5.82 -11.93 16.22
C ASP A 374 -6.60 -11.91 17.55
N SER A 375 -5.89 -11.89 18.69
CA SER A 375 -6.49 -11.85 20.03
C SER A 375 -7.48 -10.70 20.25
N GLN A 376 -7.35 -9.59 19.53
CA GLN A 376 -8.26 -8.45 19.66
C GLN A 376 -9.64 -8.73 19.07
N ARG A 377 -9.71 -9.57 18.02
CA ARG A 377 -10.94 -9.95 17.28
C ARG A 377 -11.92 -8.80 17.19
N SER A 378 -11.61 -7.81 16.34
CA SER A 378 -12.43 -6.62 16.28
C SER A 378 -12.50 -5.96 14.91
N LEU A 379 -13.62 -5.27 14.70
CA LEU A 379 -13.78 -4.24 13.67
C LEU A 379 -13.77 -2.89 14.37
N HIS A 380 -12.82 -2.04 14.02
CA HIS A 380 -12.64 -0.75 14.66
C HIS A 380 -12.58 0.37 13.61
N LEU A 381 -13.68 1.10 13.47
CA LEU A 381 -13.74 2.29 12.63
C LEU A 381 -13.25 3.49 13.44
N LYS A 382 -12.11 4.05 13.04
CA LYS A 382 -11.44 5.19 13.68
C LYS A 382 -11.61 6.46 12.86
N PHE A 383 -11.39 7.59 13.54
CA PHE A 383 -11.31 8.93 12.95
C PHE A 383 -12.60 9.42 12.28
N ILE A 384 -13.77 8.96 12.75
CA ILE A 384 -15.06 9.39 12.20
C ILE A 384 -15.25 10.90 12.51
N PRO A 385 -15.44 11.80 11.53
CA PRO A 385 -15.38 13.24 11.77
C PRO A 385 -16.64 13.69 12.50
N CYS A 386 -16.47 14.18 13.73
CA CYS A 386 -17.59 14.53 14.60
C CYS A 386 -18.30 15.78 14.13
N VAL A 387 -17.59 16.91 14.18
CA VAL A 387 -18.12 18.23 13.83
C VAL A 387 -18.46 18.29 12.34
N ASP A 388 -17.56 17.77 11.51
CA ASP A 388 -17.66 17.89 10.07
C ASP A 388 -18.66 16.97 9.40
N TRP A 389 -19.03 15.85 10.03
CA TRP A 389 -19.90 14.87 9.39
C TRP A 389 -20.99 14.32 10.33
N LEU A 390 -20.66 13.76 11.50
CA LEU A 390 -21.66 13.17 12.42
C LEU A 390 -22.66 14.19 12.98
N ALA A 391 -22.22 15.41 13.32
CA ALA A 391 -23.03 16.43 13.96
C ALA A 391 -24.03 17.12 13.00
N ARG A 392 -23.86 16.91 11.68
CA ARG A 392 -24.76 17.47 10.67
C ARG A 392 -26.18 16.95 10.85
N PRO A 393 -27.23 17.76 10.61
CA PRO A 393 -28.61 17.36 10.84
C PRO A 393 -28.99 15.98 10.26
N GLY A 394 -28.56 15.69 9.02
CA GLY A 394 -28.82 14.40 8.37
C GLY A 394 -28.20 13.19 9.07
N ASN A 395 -27.08 13.36 9.79
CA ASN A 395 -26.32 12.28 10.41
C ASN A 395 -26.49 12.21 11.94
N ARG A 396 -27.23 13.14 12.55
CA ARG A 396 -27.42 13.21 14.01
C ARG A 396 -27.99 11.93 14.61
N HIS A 397 -28.79 11.19 13.85
CA HIS A 397 -29.32 9.90 14.30
C HIS A 397 -28.20 8.86 14.50
N LEU A 398 -27.22 8.79 13.58
CA LEU A 398 -26.02 7.94 13.71
C LEU A 398 -25.18 8.34 14.93
N LEU A 399 -25.02 9.64 15.20
CA LEU A 399 -24.33 10.14 16.38
C LEU A 399 -25.00 9.65 17.67
N ARG A 400 -26.34 9.77 17.77
CA ARG A 400 -27.10 9.28 18.93
C ARG A 400 -26.96 7.77 19.12
N GLU A 401 -27.07 7.00 18.03
CA GLU A 401 -26.89 5.56 18.07
C GLU A 401 -25.48 5.15 18.48
N LEU A 402 -24.47 5.86 17.97
CA LEU A 402 -23.08 5.64 18.34
C LEU A 402 -22.81 5.93 19.81
N ILE A 403 -23.32 7.04 20.34
CA ILE A 403 -23.23 7.35 21.77
C ILE A 403 -23.90 6.25 22.61
N ALA A 404 -25.11 5.84 22.23
CA ALA A 404 -25.86 4.78 22.91
C ALA A 404 -25.20 3.40 22.83
N TYR A 405 -24.41 3.14 21.77
CA TYR A 405 -23.66 1.89 21.61
C TYR A 405 -22.34 1.90 22.40
N MET A 406 -21.63 3.03 22.41
CA MET A 406 -20.33 3.19 23.08
C MET A 406 -20.46 3.28 24.60
N SER A 407 -21.51 3.92 25.10
CA SER A 407 -21.60 4.29 26.52
C SER A 407 -22.89 3.76 27.14
N MET A 408 -22.76 3.06 28.27
CA MET A 408 -23.85 3.02 29.25
C MET A 408 -23.90 4.31 30.08
N ASP A 409 -22.80 5.08 30.08
CA ASP A 409 -22.62 6.29 30.89
C ASP A 409 -22.82 7.56 30.04
N ARG A 410 -23.74 8.43 30.46
CA ARG A 410 -24.37 9.45 29.59
C ARG A 410 -23.51 10.69 29.30
N SER A 411 -22.25 10.74 29.73
CA SER A 411 -21.43 11.97 29.76
C SER A 411 -20.35 12.07 28.68
N VAL A 412 -20.51 11.41 27.52
CA VAL A 412 -19.57 11.62 26.41
C VAL A 412 -19.76 13.01 25.82
N ASP A 413 -18.89 13.94 26.21
CA ASP A 413 -18.71 15.21 25.51
C ASP A 413 -18.14 14.94 24.11
N TRP A 414 -19.05 14.72 23.16
CA TRP A 414 -18.73 14.51 21.76
C TRP A 414 -18.47 15.83 21.03
N ALA A 415 -18.95 16.95 21.57
CA ALA A 415 -18.86 18.26 20.93
C ALA A 415 -17.41 18.78 20.93
N SER A 416 -16.62 18.44 21.94
CA SER A 416 -15.20 18.78 22.01
C SER A 416 -14.27 17.85 21.21
N LYS A 417 -14.77 16.71 20.71
CA LYS A 417 -13.94 15.73 20.01
C LYS A 417 -13.92 16.02 18.51
N PRO A 418 -12.75 16.14 17.87
CA PRO A 418 -12.69 16.25 16.41
C PRO A 418 -13.13 14.95 15.73
N TYR A 419 -12.86 13.82 16.39
CA TYR A 419 -13.13 12.49 15.86
C TYR A 419 -13.75 11.55 16.90
N MET A 420 -14.55 10.60 16.39
CA MET A 420 -15.09 9.47 17.13
C MET A 420 -14.58 8.14 16.58
N SER A 421 -14.84 7.08 17.33
CA SER A 421 -14.54 5.71 16.91
C SER A 421 -15.68 4.78 17.28
N CYS A 422 -15.86 3.72 16.51
CA CYS A 422 -16.81 2.65 16.78
C CYS A 422 -16.07 1.32 16.72
N GLU A 423 -16.15 0.53 17.80
CA GLU A 423 -15.49 -0.77 17.89
C GLU A 423 -16.50 -1.87 18.17
N VAL A 424 -16.44 -2.93 17.37
CA VAL A 424 -17.16 -4.18 17.59
C VAL A 424 -16.13 -5.23 17.96
N ARG A 425 -16.15 -5.68 19.23
CA ARG A 425 -15.28 -6.74 19.74
C ARG A 425 -16.03 -8.07 19.78
N PHE A 426 -15.42 -9.11 19.23
CA PHE A 426 -15.95 -10.47 19.19
C PHE A 426 -15.37 -11.30 20.35
N ARG A 427 -15.96 -11.16 21.54
CA ARG A 427 -15.35 -11.62 22.80
C ARG A 427 -15.33 -13.15 22.97
N SER A 428 -16.38 -13.84 22.53
CA SER A 428 -16.51 -15.29 22.75
C SER A 428 -16.30 -16.05 21.45
N TRP A 429 -15.07 -16.46 21.21
CA TRP A 429 -14.65 -17.25 20.04
C TRP A 429 -15.48 -18.51 19.82
N ARG A 430 -15.59 -19.35 20.86
CA ARG A 430 -16.30 -20.63 20.78
C ARG A 430 -17.77 -20.43 20.43
N ARG A 431 -18.42 -19.46 21.11
CA ARG A 431 -19.80 -19.07 20.81
C ARG A 431 -19.93 -18.52 19.40
N LEU A 432 -19.00 -17.68 18.96
CA LEU A 432 -19.06 -17.06 17.65
C LEU A 432 -19.00 -18.09 16.51
N ILE A 433 -18.13 -19.09 16.63
CA ILE A 433 -18.01 -20.17 15.64
C ILE A 433 -19.29 -20.99 15.56
N THR A 434 -19.84 -21.35 16.72
CA THR A 434 -21.00 -22.24 16.87
C THR A 434 -22.31 -21.52 16.54
N ASP A 435 -22.56 -20.38 17.18
CA ASP A 435 -23.85 -19.67 17.19
C ASP A 435 -23.85 -18.41 16.31
N GLY A 436 -22.69 -18.01 15.79
CA GLY A 436 -22.54 -16.76 15.05
C GLY A 436 -22.55 -15.49 15.94
N PHE A 437 -22.82 -14.36 15.31
CA PHE A 437 -22.82 -13.04 15.98
C PHE A 437 -23.94 -12.94 17.02
N SER A 438 -23.62 -12.45 18.22
CA SER A 438 -24.60 -12.07 19.25
C SER A 438 -25.49 -10.92 18.79
N ILE A 439 -26.59 -10.67 19.51
CA ILE A 439 -27.43 -9.49 19.31
C ILE A 439 -26.62 -8.20 19.40
N ARG A 440 -25.68 -8.10 20.36
CA ARG A 440 -24.81 -6.93 20.53
C ARG A 440 -23.85 -6.75 19.35
N GLU A 441 -23.19 -7.81 18.91
CA GLU A 441 -22.28 -7.77 17.75
C GLU A 441 -23.04 -7.43 16.46
N ARG A 442 -24.22 -8.02 16.23
CA ARG A 442 -25.09 -7.66 15.09
C ARG A 442 -25.53 -6.19 15.12
N ARG A 443 -25.86 -5.66 16.30
CA ARG A 443 -26.16 -4.23 16.48
C ARG A 443 -24.95 -3.35 16.15
N GLY A 444 -23.78 -3.72 16.65
CA GLY A 444 -22.53 -3.01 16.36
C GLY A 444 -22.14 -3.05 14.88
N ILE A 445 -22.25 -4.21 14.22
CA ILE A 445 -22.02 -4.37 12.78
C ILE A 445 -22.97 -3.49 11.98
N ARG A 446 -24.27 -3.49 12.30
CA ARG A 446 -25.26 -2.64 11.62
C ARG A 446 -24.96 -1.15 11.78
N LEU A 447 -24.52 -0.71 12.97
CA LEU A 447 -24.13 0.67 13.19
C LEU A 447 -22.86 1.03 12.40
N LEU A 448 -21.85 0.16 12.40
CA LEU A 448 -20.65 0.35 11.58
C LEU A 448 -20.98 0.42 10.09
N GLU A 449 -21.87 -0.45 9.62
CA GLU A 449 -22.37 -0.45 8.24
C GLU A 449 -23.03 0.89 7.91
N ALA A 450 -24.01 1.34 8.72
CA ALA A 450 -24.70 2.61 8.49
C ALA A 450 -23.75 3.82 8.48
N ILE A 451 -22.76 3.84 9.38
CA ILE A 451 -21.74 4.89 9.39
C ILE A 451 -20.86 4.81 8.13
N SER A 452 -20.43 3.60 7.74
CA SER A 452 -19.54 3.40 6.58
C SER A 452 -20.25 3.75 5.27
N GLU A 453 -21.51 3.35 5.10
CA GLU A 453 -22.37 3.72 3.98
C GLU A 453 -22.52 5.24 3.88
N GLY A 454 -22.81 5.91 5.00
CA GLY A 454 -22.91 7.37 5.04
C GLY A 454 -21.59 8.11 4.77
N LEU A 455 -20.45 7.41 4.90
CA LEU A 455 -19.11 7.87 4.52
C LEU A 455 -18.73 7.48 3.09
N GLY A 456 -19.68 6.97 2.30
CA GLY A 456 -19.52 6.66 0.88
C GLY A 456 -19.01 5.25 0.58
N GLN A 457 -18.95 4.36 1.56
CA GLN A 457 -18.62 2.96 1.30
C GLN A 457 -19.82 2.21 0.68
N PRO A 458 -19.57 1.17 -0.14
CA PRO A 458 -20.64 0.30 -0.66
C PRO A 458 -21.41 -0.38 0.46
N LYS A 459 -22.73 -0.42 0.30
CA LYS A 459 -23.66 -1.11 1.21
C LYS A 459 -23.35 -2.61 1.31
N GLY A 460 -23.31 -3.10 2.53
CA GLY A 460 -23.06 -4.49 2.88
C GLY A 460 -21.59 -4.86 3.06
N GLU A 461 -20.66 -3.93 2.89
CA GLU A 461 -19.24 -4.23 2.94
C GLU A 461 -18.77 -4.58 4.36
N ILE A 462 -19.26 -3.89 5.41
CA ILE A 462 -18.90 -4.23 6.80
C ILE A 462 -19.44 -5.61 7.17
N ASN A 463 -20.67 -5.91 6.75
CA ASN A 463 -21.29 -7.22 6.95
C ASN A 463 -20.46 -8.34 6.27
N LYS A 464 -20.10 -8.14 5.00
CA LYS A 464 -19.23 -9.06 4.26
C LYS A 464 -17.89 -9.27 4.95
N ILE A 465 -17.21 -8.20 5.39
CA ILE A 465 -15.96 -8.30 6.16
C ILE A 465 -16.15 -9.15 7.41
N ALA A 466 -17.21 -8.90 8.19
CA ALA A 466 -17.49 -9.67 9.41
C ALA A 466 -17.68 -11.17 9.10
N HIS A 467 -18.39 -11.51 8.03
CA HIS A 467 -18.58 -12.90 7.60
C HIS A 467 -17.28 -13.54 7.10
N VAL A 468 -16.42 -12.80 6.42
CA VAL A 468 -15.07 -13.25 6.03
C VAL A 468 -14.24 -13.58 7.27
N MET A 469 -14.27 -12.71 8.30
CA MET A 469 -13.59 -12.99 9.58
C MET A 469 -14.14 -14.26 10.24
N LEU A 470 -15.45 -14.41 10.32
CA LEU A 470 -16.09 -15.60 10.88
C LEU A 470 -15.69 -16.88 10.13
N SER A 471 -15.60 -16.82 8.80
CA SER A 471 -15.14 -17.93 7.97
C SER A 471 -13.71 -18.34 8.29
N VAL A 472 -12.77 -17.37 8.33
CA VAL A 472 -11.37 -17.62 8.71
C VAL A 472 -11.29 -18.29 10.08
N TRP A 473 -12.10 -17.79 11.02
CA TRP A 473 -12.10 -18.30 12.38
C TRP A 473 -12.62 -19.74 12.51
N ARG A 474 -13.63 -20.10 11.70
CA ARG A 474 -14.14 -21.48 11.62
C ARG A 474 -13.09 -22.42 11.05
N THR A 475 -12.45 -22.05 9.95
CA THR A 475 -11.37 -22.84 9.34
C THR A 475 -10.24 -23.09 10.33
N GLN A 476 -9.85 -22.06 11.08
CA GLN A 476 -8.81 -22.20 12.10
C GLN A 476 -9.20 -23.18 13.22
N ALA A 477 -10.43 -23.10 13.71
CA ALA A 477 -10.91 -24.00 14.75
C ALA A 477 -10.97 -25.46 14.29
N GLN A 478 -11.34 -25.69 13.03
CA GLN A 478 -11.32 -27.02 12.41
C GLN A 478 -9.90 -27.57 12.30
N ALA A 479 -8.94 -26.76 11.85
CA ALA A 479 -7.54 -27.16 11.76
C ALA A 479 -6.94 -27.52 13.14
N VAL A 480 -7.26 -26.75 14.19
CA VAL A 480 -6.82 -27.06 15.57
C VAL A 480 -7.46 -28.35 16.10
N ALA A 481 -8.74 -28.58 15.82
CA ALA A 481 -9.42 -29.81 16.24
C ALA A 481 -8.85 -31.04 15.53
N GLY A 482 -8.56 -30.95 14.24
CA GLY A 482 -7.99 -32.05 13.44
C GLY A 482 -6.54 -32.38 13.77
N ALA A 483 -5.78 -31.44 14.37
CA ALA A 483 -4.42 -31.71 14.84
C ALA A 483 -4.37 -32.35 16.24
N ALA A 484 -5.50 -32.38 16.97
CA ALA A 484 -5.59 -32.90 18.33
C ALA A 484 -6.18 -34.32 18.41
N GLY A 485 -6.79 -34.80 17.32
CA GLY A 485 -7.25 -36.18 17.14
C GLY A 485 -6.27 -36.95 16.27
#